data_AF-A0A7R9T8F9-F1
#
_entry.id   AF-A0A7R9T8F9-F1
#
_cell.length_a   1.000
_cell.length_b   1.000
_cell.length_c   1.000
_cell.angle_alpha   90.00
_cell.angle_beta   90.00
_cell.angle_gamma   90.00
#
_symmetry.space_group_name_H-M   'P 1'
#
loop_
_entity.id
_entity.type
_entity.pdbx_description
1 polymer ?
#
loop_
_entity_poly.entity_id
_entity_poly.type
_entity_poly.pdbx_seq_one_letter_code
_entity_poly.pdbx_strand_id
1 'polypeptide(L)'
;ARSCARARARARAYAAGLTGGPGGGVRCARSMGAAAGEELLVRLAAAEKAVEAGESKRAEDALMLLSKSTPAAKWLASTKAAHRVKALKRHSRSTPAVRGACVKVVDAWRAAVTAEAASAKEAKAGAAKSNKSAPVASAAAADKYTSDRLRVLEQVYTNRNNGGFRDAMTKVLKSKLCKSESDYKVGDTVRVVDRMQRGTYSYKLSAPIGQDFAPGFEPLYSPAEMLALGVFEGKYYNDGLFELPREWFEGAIAARKLGRTPSVTHNAMKAKSRQPLHVWNENGWLHKDDPRGWFQWYCRYYLGRRCPKEDARQIGRWRSFGPRHSGQIRANCKPGDCTCRPRQRQGLLQWSYEYDL
;
A
#
# COMPACT_ATOMS: atom_id res chain seq x y z
N ALA A 1 -4.41 -26.19 -6.12
CA ALA A 1 -5.01 -25.70 -7.38
C ALA A 1 -6.56 -25.67 -7.36
N ARG A 2 -7.26 -26.82 -7.43
CA ARG A 2 -8.75 -26.87 -7.60
C ARG A 2 -9.58 -26.14 -6.53
N SER A 3 -9.07 -26.00 -5.31
CA SER A 3 -9.75 -25.26 -4.22
C SER A 3 -9.62 -23.74 -4.41
N CYS A 4 -8.44 -23.24 -4.78
CA CYS A 4 -8.19 -21.81 -4.99
C CYS A 4 -8.85 -21.29 -6.27
N ALA A 5 -8.80 -22.04 -7.37
CA ALA A 5 -9.51 -21.69 -8.60
C ALA A 5 -11.03 -21.58 -8.37
N ARG A 6 -11.63 -22.52 -7.62
CA ARG A 6 -13.05 -22.46 -7.22
C ARG A 6 -13.34 -21.27 -6.32
N ALA A 7 -12.46 -20.95 -5.38
CA ALA A 7 -12.60 -19.77 -4.54
C ALA A 7 -12.56 -18.47 -5.37
N ARG A 8 -11.68 -18.36 -6.37
CA ARG A 8 -11.62 -17.23 -7.32
C ARG A 8 -12.90 -17.13 -8.13
N ALA A 9 -13.35 -18.22 -8.74
CA ALA A 9 -14.59 -18.24 -9.52
C ALA A 9 -15.80 -17.82 -8.68
N ARG A 10 -15.87 -18.28 -7.42
CA ARG A 10 -16.94 -17.91 -6.49
C ARG A 10 -16.86 -16.43 -6.07
N ALA A 11 -15.67 -15.91 -5.79
CA ALA A 11 -15.49 -14.50 -5.47
C ALA A 11 -15.83 -13.59 -6.66
N ARG A 12 -15.43 -14.00 -7.87
CA ARG A 12 -15.84 -13.37 -9.13
C ARG A 12 -17.35 -13.39 -9.29
N ALA A 13 -18.01 -14.53 -9.04
CA ALA A 13 -19.47 -14.60 -9.11
C ALA A 13 -20.14 -13.67 -8.11
N TYR A 14 -19.59 -13.55 -6.89
CA TYR A 14 -20.09 -12.60 -5.90
C TYR A 14 -19.89 -11.14 -6.30
N ALA A 15 -18.82 -10.82 -7.04
CA ALA A 15 -18.58 -9.47 -7.56
C ALA A 15 -19.35 -9.18 -8.86
N ALA A 16 -19.47 -10.17 -9.75
CA ALA A 16 -20.06 -10.05 -11.09
C ALA A 16 -21.59 -10.20 -11.11
N GLY A 17 -22.18 -10.90 -10.14
CA GLY A 17 -23.63 -10.91 -9.94
C GLY A 17 -24.22 -9.53 -9.59
N LEU A 18 -23.38 -8.49 -9.57
CA LEU A 18 -23.69 -7.14 -9.13
C LEU A 18 -23.24 -6.03 -10.10
N THR A 19 -22.56 -6.34 -11.22
CA THR A 19 -22.23 -5.33 -12.27
C THR A 19 -22.07 -5.95 -13.68
N GLY A 20 -22.79 -5.40 -14.67
CA GLY A 20 -22.58 -5.69 -16.10
C GLY A 20 -21.79 -4.56 -16.78
N GLY A 21 -20.71 -4.90 -17.50
CA GLY A 21 -20.02 -3.97 -18.41
C GLY A 21 -18.51 -4.27 -18.59
N PRO A 22 -17.98 -4.37 -19.83
CA PRO A 22 -16.63 -4.88 -20.11
C PRO A 22 -15.53 -3.81 -20.20
N GLY A 23 -14.30 -4.23 -19.92
CA GLY A 23 -13.11 -3.38 -19.92
C GLY A 23 -12.53 -3.04 -21.29
N GLY A 24 -11.71 -1.99 -21.31
CA GLY A 24 -10.87 -1.59 -22.43
C GLY A 24 -9.62 -0.87 -21.90
N GLY A 25 -8.44 -1.31 -22.34
CA GLY A 25 -7.18 -0.66 -22.00
C GLY A 25 -6.85 0.52 -22.92
N VAL A 26 -5.82 1.31 -22.57
CA VAL A 26 -4.75 1.82 -23.45
C VAL A 26 -3.89 2.92 -22.76
N ARG A 27 -2.58 2.73 -22.92
CA ARG A 27 -1.37 3.62 -23.05
C ARG A 27 -1.18 4.93 -22.27
N CYS A 28 0.12 5.16 -22.06
CA CYS A 28 0.81 6.01 -21.10
C CYS A 28 1.28 7.35 -21.68
N ALA A 29 1.30 8.39 -20.85
CA ALA A 29 2.11 9.60 -21.05
C ALA A 29 2.80 9.99 -19.72
N ARG A 30 4.09 10.32 -19.81
CA ARG A 30 5.00 10.67 -18.69
C ARG A 30 5.01 12.19 -18.43
N SER A 31 5.18 12.59 -17.16
CA SER A 31 5.90 13.82 -16.76
C SER A 31 6.53 13.59 -15.38
N MET A 32 7.86 13.62 -15.26
CA MET A 32 8.79 14.76 -15.01
C MET A 32 8.76 15.30 -13.57
N GLY A 33 9.72 14.81 -12.77
CA GLY A 33 10.07 15.27 -11.42
C GLY A 33 11.33 14.59 -10.86
N ALA A 34 12.21 14.08 -11.73
CA ALA A 34 13.27 13.12 -11.40
C ALA A 34 14.70 13.71 -11.47
N ALA A 35 14.84 15.01 -11.71
CA ALA A 35 16.10 15.61 -12.20
C ALA A 35 17.32 15.44 -11.27
N ALA A 36 17.20 15.72 -9.96
CA ALA A 36 18.37 15.70 -9.06
C ALA A 36 18.82 14.26 -8.70
N GLY A 37 17.89 13.31 -8.62
CA GLY A 37 18.19 11.91 -8.35
C GLY A 37 18.70 11.17 -9.58
N GLU A 38 18.21 11.53 -10.77
CA GLU A 38 18.71 11.00 -12.05
C GLU A 38 20.15 11.45 -12.29
N GLU A 39 20.50 12.70 -11.98
CA GLU A 39 21.86 13.21 -12.15
C GLU A 39 22.91 12.44 -11.32
N LEU A 40 22.58 12.06 -10.08
CA LEU A 40 23.46 11.25 -9.25
C LEU A 40 23.63 9.82 -9.78
N LEU A 41 22.60 9.24 -10.40
CA LEU A 41 22.70 7.94 -11.05
C LEU A 41 23.54 7.99 -12.32
N VAL A 42 23.44 9.08 -13.09
CA VAL A 42 24.29 9.32 -14.27
C VAL A 42 25.75 9.44 -13.85
N ARG A 43 26.06 10.20 -12.80
CA ARG A 43 27.42 10.34 -12.27
C ARG A 43 27.98 9.02 -11.73
N LEU A 44 27.15 8.20 -11.08
CA LEU A 44 27.54 6.87 -10.63
C LEU A 44 27.82 5.91 -11.79
N ALA A 45 26.97 5.92 -12.83
CA ALA A 45 27.19 5.12 -14.03
C ALA A 45 28.47 5.55 -14.77
N ALA A 46 28.78 6.86 -14.79
CA ALA A 46 30.04 7.35 -15.36
C ALA A 46 31.27 6.85 -14.59
N ALA A 47 31.19 6.81 -13.25
CA ALA A 47 32.25 6.22 -12.41
C ALA A 47 32.42 4.72 -12.66
N GLU A 48 31.32 3.97 -12.78
CA GLU A 48 31.36 2.52 -13.09
C GLU A 48 32.04 2.26 -14.44
N LYS A 49 31.62 2.99 -15.48
CA LYS A 49 32.21 2.87 -16.82
C LYS A 49 33.70 3.23 -16.84
N ALA A 50 34.13 4.23 -16.08
CA ALA A 50 35.54 4.60 -15.98
C ALA A 50 36.38 3.52 -15.27
N VAL A 51 35.84 2.88 -14.22
CA VAL A 51 36.50 1.74 -13.54
C VAL A 51 36.58 0.52 -14.46
N GLU A 52 35.52 0.24 -15.22
CA GLU A 52 35.51 -0.83 -16.22
C GLU A 52 36.54 -0.56 -17.33
N ALA A 53 36.67 0.69 -17.79
CA ALA A 53 37.66 1.08 -18.80
C ALA A 53 39.11 1.14 -18.28
N GLY A 54 39.34 1.03 -16.95
CA GLY A 54 40.67 1.19 -16.35
C GLY A 54 41.16 2.65 -16.23
N GLU A 55 40.28 3.62 -16.48
CA GLU A 55 40.55 5.06 -16.46
C GLU A 55 40.57 5.60 -15.01
N SER A 56 41.65 5.30 -14.29
CA SER A 56 41.74 5.52 -12.83
C SER A 56 41.49 6.96 -12.39
N LYS A 57 42.04 7.96 -13.09
CA LYS A 57 41.88 9.38 -12.75
C LYS A 57 40.44 9.86 -12.95
N ARG A 58 39.81 9.47 -14.07
CA ARG A 58 38.41 9.81 -14.37
C ARG A 58 37.42 9.14 -13.41
N ALA A 59 37.69 7.90 -13.03
CA ALA A 59 36.91 7.19 -12.01
C ALA A 59 37.01 7.89 -10.65
N GLU A 60 38.21 8.31 -10.25
CA GLU A 60 38.44 9.05 -9.02
C GLU A 60 37.71 10.40 -9.01
N ASP A 61 37.84 11.20 -10.08
CA ASP A 61 37.17 12.51 -10.20
C ASP A 61 35.64 12.39 -10.10
N ALA A 62 35.06 11.39 -10.77
CA ALA A 62 33.62 11.13 -10.73
C ALA A 62 33.15 10.72 -9.31
N LEU A 63 33.93 9.90 -8.60
CA LEU A 63 33.65 9.51 -7.22
C LEU A 63 33.81 10.69 -6.25
N MET A 64 34.81 11.54 -6.44
CA MET A 64 35.01 12.74 -5.62
C MET A 64 33.88 13.77 -5.80
N LEU A 65 33.27 13.84 -6.98
CA LEU A 65 32.05 14.62 -7.19
C LEU A 65 30.85 14.01 -6.47
N LEU A 66 30.72 12.68 -6.48
CA LEU A 66 29.66 11.99 -5.73
C LEU A 66 29.81 12.18 -4.22
N SER A 67 31.03 12.25 -3.68
CA SER A 67 31.24 12.43 -2.23
C SER A 67 30.82 13.81 -1.72
N LYS A 68 30.66 14.79 -2.62
CA LYS A 68 30.13 16.12 -2.29
C LYS A 68 28.60 16.17 -2.23
N SER A 69 27.92 15.09 -2.60
CA SER A 69 26.46 15.01 -2.59
C SER A 69 25.91 14.49 -1.26
N THR A 70 24.71 14.93 -0.89
CA THR A 70 23.99 14.49 0.31
C THR A 70 22.62 13.90 -0.06
N PRO A 71 22.59 12.71 -0.69
CA PRO A 71 21.33 12.08 -1.08
C PRO A 71 20.53 11.61 0.14
N ALA A 72 19.21 11.75 0.06
CA ALA A 72 18.30 11.30 1.12
C ALA A 72 18.42 9.78 1.36
N ALA A 73 18.26 9.33 2.61
CA ALA A 73 18.33 7.94 3.01
C ALA A 73 17.40 7.03 2.19
N LYS A 74 16.20 7.54 1.88
CA LYS A 74 15.20 6.85 1.05
C LYS A 74 15.66 6.66 -0.40
N TRP A 75 16.41 7.62 -0.96
CA TRP A 75 16.97 7.52 -2.31
C TRP A 75 18.08 6.47 -2.34
N LEU A 76 18.99 6.47 -1.37
CA LEU A 76 20.05 5.47 -1.25
C LEU A 76 19.49 4.05 -1.09
N ALA A 77 18.43 3.89 -0.31
CA ALA A 77 17.79 2.60 -0.07
C ALA A 77 17.09 2.03 -1.30
N SER A 78 16.50 2.90 -2.13
CA SER A 78 15.73 2.53 -3.33
C SER A 78 16.61 2.28 -4.55
N THR A 79 17.65 3.08 -4.77
CA THR A 79 18.56 2.95 -5.91
C THR A 79 19.69 1.95 -5.70
N LYS A 80 19.93 1.55 -4.44
CA LYS A 80 21.09 0.75 -4.04
C LYS A 80 22.43 1.38 -4.43
N ALA A 81 22.48 2.70 -4.63
CA ALA A 81 23.69 3.41 -5.04
C ALA A 81 24.89 3.14 -4.09
N ALA A 82 24.65 3.10 -2.78
CA ALA A 82 25.71 2.78 -1.81
C ALA A 82 26.26 1.35 -1.96
N HIS A 83 25.46 0.39 -2.43
CA HIS A 83 25.93 -0.96 -2.71
C HIS A 83 26.76 -1.02 -4.00
N ARG A 84 26.39 -0.23 -5.00
CA ARG A 84 27.15 -0.08 -6.26
C ARG A 84 28.53 0.52 -6.02
N VAL A 85 28.62 1.60 -5.23
CA VAL A 85 29.93 2.18 -4.82
C VAL A 85 30.76 1.17 -4.01
N LYS A 86 30.14 0.38 -3.13
CA LYS A 86 30.84 -0.71 -2.42
C LYS A 86 31.27 -1.87 -3.34
N ALA A 87 30.58 -2.09 -4.46
CA ALA A 87 30.99 -3.04 -5.47
C ALA A 87 32.22 -2.52 -6.24
N LEU A 88 32.23 -1.23 -6.61
CA LEU A 88 33.39 -0.58 -7.23
C LEU A 88 34.64 -0.65 -6.36
N LYS A 89 34.52 -0.45 -5.04
CA LYS A 89 35.64 -0.62 -4.11
C LYS A 89 36.31 -2.00 -4.20
N ARG A 90 35.54 -3.05 -4.53
CA ARG A 90 36.00 -4.44 -4.59
C ARG A 90 36.29 -4.91 -6.02
N HIS A 91 36.12 -4.04 -7.01
CA HIS A 91 36.33 -4.37 -8.41
C HIS A 91 37.82 -4.59 -8.69
N SER A 92 38.16 -5.57 -9.54
CA SER A 92 39.54 -5.98 -9.83
C SER A 92 40.38 -4.87 -10.47
N ARG A 93 39.74 -3.95 -11.20
CA ARG A 93 40.37 -2.79 -11.84
C ARG A 93 40.48 -1.54 -10.96
N SER A 94 40.09 -1.62 -9.68
CA SER A 94 40.09 -0.46 -8.77
C SER A 94 41.45 -0.24 -8.10
N THR A 95 42.12 0.85 -8.48
CA THR A 95 43.38 1.29 -7.88
C THR A 95 43.21 1.75 -6.42
N PRO A 96 44.29 1.89 -5.64
CA PRO A 96 44.21 2.42 -4.28
C PRO A 96 43.51 3.79 -4.18
N ALA A 97 43.73 4.68 -5.15
CA ALA A 97 43.10 6.00 -5.22
C ALA A 97 41.57 5.89 -5.42
N VAL A 98 41.12 5.09 -6.39
CA VAL A 98 39.69 4.81 -6.63
C VAL A 98 39.02 4.16 -5.42
N ARG A 99 39.71 3.22 -4.76
CA ARG A 99 39.24 2.59 -3.52
C ARG A 99 39.08 3.62 -2.38
N GLY A 100 40.02 4.55 -2.26
CA GLY A 100 39.96 5.68 -1.32
C GLY A 100 38.78 6.61 -1.61
N ALA A 101 38.55 6.94 -2.88
CA ALA A 101 37.40 7.75 -3.29
C ALA A 101 36.05 7.07 -2.98
N CYS A 102 35.94 5.74 -3.21
CA CYS A 102 34.74 4.98 -2.83
C CYS A 102 34.45 5.03 -1.33
N VAL A 103 35.49 5.00 -0.49
CA VAL A 103 35.35 5.13 0.98
C VAL A 103 34.81 6.51 1.33
N LYS A 104 35.39 7.57 0.77
CA LYS A 104 34.92 8.96 0.97
C LYS A 104 33.44 9.14 0.59
N VAL A 105 32.99 8.56 -0.52
CA VAL A 105 31.57 8.59 -0.93
C VAL A 105 30.68 7.88 0.10
N VAL A 106 31.05 6.67 0.52
CA VAL A 106 30.24 5.90 1.47
C VAL A 106 30.17 6.57 2.84
N ASP A 107 31.27 7.18 3.29
CA ASP A 107 31.33 7.88 4.57
C ASP A 107 30.53 9.18 4.53
N ALA A 108 30.62 9.98 3.46
CA ALA A 108 29.81 11.18 3.26
C ALA A 108 28.31 10.85 3.24
N TRP A 109 27.90 9.81 2.51
CA TRP A 109 26.50 9.38 2.46
C TRP A 109 26.01 8.80 3.79
N ARG A 110 26.87 8.07 4.52
CA ARG A 110 26.54 7.58 5.86
C ARG A 110 26.34 8.75 6.83
N ALA A 111 27.22 9.75 6.81
CA ALA A 111 27.10 10.94 7.64
C ALA A 111 25.80 11.71 7.33
N ALA A 112 25.44 11.87 6.06
CA ALA A 112 24.18 12.50 5.65
C ALA A 112 22.94 11.74 6.16
N VAL A 113 22.93 10.40 6.08
CA VAL A 113 21.83 9.57 6.60
C VAL A 113 21.75 9.64 8.13
N THR A 114 22.89 9.65 8.82
CA THR A 114 22.93 9.81 10.28
C THR A 114 22.44 11.19 10.70
N ALA A 115 22.81 12.25 9.98
CA ALA A 115 22.29 13.60 10.21
C ALA A 115 20.77 13.67 9.97
N GLU A 116 20.26 13.10 8.87
CA GLU A 116 18.82 13.00 8.58
C GLU A 116 18.07 12.26 9.71
N ALA A 117 18.65 11.18 10.23
CA ALA A 117 18.08 10.43 11.36
C ALA A 117 18.14 11.20 12.69
N ALA A 118 19.20 11.98 12.94
CA ALA A 118 19.35 12.83 14.12
C ALA A 118 18.32 13.97 14.11
N SER A 119 18.19 14.69 12.99
CA SER A 119 17.17 15.73 12.81
C SER A 119 15.75 15.17 12.94
N ALA A 120 15.50 13.95 12.44
CA ALA A 120 14.22 13.27 12.64
C ALA A 120 13.96 12.87 14.10
N LYS A 121 15.01 12.56 14.87
CA LYS A 121 14.92 12.23 16.31
C LYS A 121 14.70 13.48 17.17
N GLU A 122 15.35 14.59 16.85
CA GLU A 122 15.12 15.89 17.49
C GLU A 122 13.71 16.42 17.21
N ALA A 123 13.23 16.31 15.97
CA ALA A 123 11.83 16.63 15.63
C ALA A 123 10.82 15.78 16.41
N LYS A 124 11.13 14.49 16.66
CA LYS A 124 10.31 13.60 17.50
C LYS A 124 10.42 13.93 19.00
N ALA A 125 11.58 14.34 19.49
CA ALA A 125 11.78 14.74 20.89
C ALA A 125 11.09 16.09 21.21
N GLY A 126 11.07 17.02 20.26
CA GLY A 126 10.26 18.24 20.34
C GLY A 126 8.76 17.95 20.39
N ALA A 127 8.29 16.97 19.62
CA ALA A 127 6.89 16.53 19.63
C ALA A 127 6.50 15.71 20.89
N ALA A 128 7.45 15.07 21.57
CA ALA A 128 7.20 14.32 22.81
C ALA A 128 7.03 15.23 24.04
N LYS A 129 7.70 16.39 24.09
CA LYS A 129 7.55 17.37 25.18
C LYS A 129 6.22 18.14 25.14
N SER A 130 5.50 18.13 24.00
CA SER A 130 4.14 18.69 23.89
C SER A 130 3.03 17.71 24.25
N ASN A 131 3.35 16.47 24.66
CA ASN A 131 2.38 15.41 24.93
C ASN A 131 2.30 15.03 26.43
N LYS A 132 2.30 16.03 27.33
CA LYS A 132 1.56 15.92 28.58
C LYS A 132 0.10 16.23 28.26
N SER A 133 -0.70 15.16 28.06
CA SER A 133 -2.16 15.17 28.05
C SER A 133 -2.81 16.49 27.59
N ALA A 134 -2.66 16.81 26.30
CA ALA A 134 -3.63 17.68 25.67
C ALA A 134 -4.91 16.85 25.48
N PRO A 135 -6.09 17.32 25.92
CA PRO A 135 -7.34 16.67 25.58
C PRO A 135 -7.40 16.59 24.05
N VAL A 136 -7.86 15.44 23.54
CA VAL A 136 -8.33 15.34 22.14
C VAL A 136 -9.15 16.59 21.89
N ALA A 137 -8.73 17.40 20.91
CA ALA A 137 -9.38 18.65 20.53
C ALA A 137 -10.89 18.50 20.74
N SER A 138 -11.48 19.38 21.55
CA SER A 138 -12.90 19.34 21.85
C SER A 138 -13.64 19.05 20.55
N ALA A 139 -14.23 17.87 20.48
CA ALA A 139 -14.94 17.46 19.29
C ALA A 139 -16.06 18.49 19.13
N ALA A 140 -15.93 19.39 18.15
CA ALA A 140 -17.09 20.07 17.61
C ALA A 140 -18.13 18.96 17.42
N ALA A 141 -19.28 19.09 18.08
CA ALA A 141 -20.26 18.03 18.15
C ALA A 141 -20.49 17.49 16.73
N ALA A 142 -20.18 16.21 16.51
CA ALA A 142 -20.30 15.62 15.19
C ALA A 142 -21.73 15.88 14.69
N ASP A 143 -21.87 16.43 13.49
CA ASP A 143 -23.19 16.74 12.95
C ASP A 143 -24.11 15.51 12.95
N LYS A 144 -25.41 15.76 12.80
CA LYS A 144 -26.43 14.71 12.83
C LYS A 144 -26.14 13.59 11.82
N TYR A 145 -25.62 13.92 10.63
CA TYR A 145 -25.27 12.92 9.60
C TYR A 145 -24.22 11.92 10.09
N THR A 146 -23.20 12.42 10.80
CA THR A 146 -22.07 11.63 11.29
C THR A 146 -22.44 10.86 12.55
N SER A 147 -23.08 11.52 13.50
CA SER A 147 -23.49 10.90 14.76
C SER A 147 -24.50 9.76 14.56
N ASP A 148 -25.49 9.92 13.67
CA ASP A 148 -26.46 8.86 13.34
C ASP A 148 -25.76 7.61 12.77
N ARG A 149 -24.82 7.79 11.84
CA ARG A 149 -24.05 6.69 11.23
C ARG A 149 -23.13 6.01 12.23
N LEU A 150 -22.40 6.78 13.05
CA LEU A 150 -21.55 6.20 14.09
C LEU A 150 -22.36 5.39 15.10
N ARG A 151 -23.56 5.85 15.49
CA ARG A 151 -24.47 5.10 16.37
C ARG A 151 -24.86 3.76 15.75
N VAL A 152 -25.29 3.74 14.48
CA VAL A 152 -25.64 2.51 13.75
C VAL A 152 -24.43 1.58 13.63
N LEU A 153 -23.24 2.13 13.34
CA LEU A 153 -22.00 1.36 13.24
C LEU A 153 -21.64 0.70 14.57
N GLU A 154 -21.69 1.43 15.68
CA GLU A 154 -21.40 0.86 17.00
C GLU A 154 -22.42 -0.21 17.41
N GLN A 155 -23.71 -0.05 17.06
CA GLN A 155 -24.73 -1.09 17.25
C GLN A 155 -24.40 -2.41 16.54
N VAL A 156 -23.80 -2.37 15.34
CA VAL A 156 -23.34 -3.59 14.66
C VAL A 156 -22.29 -4.34 15.50
N TYR A 157 -21.39 -3.61 16.16
CA TYR A 157 -20.28 -4.16 16.94
C TYR A 157 -20.64 -4.66 18.35
N THR A 158 -21.86 -4.40 18.84
CA THR A 158 -22.34 -4.95 20.13
C THR A 158 -22.59 -6.47 20.08
N ASN A 159 -22.85 -7.01 18.88
CA ASN A 159 -23.08 -8.44 18.67
C ASN A 159 -21.85 -9.27 19.04
N ARG A 160 -21.97 -10.21 19.99
CA ARG A 160 -20.80 -10.93 20.54
C ARG A 160 -20.20 -11.99 19.60
N ASN A 161 -21.00 -12.58 18.72
CA ASN A 161 -20.57 -13.63 17.79
C ASN A 161 -20.56 -13.17 16.32
N ASN A 162 -19.81 -13.89 15.48
CA ASN A 162 -19.67 -13.57 14.04
C ASN A 162 -20.95 -13.81 13.22
N GLY A 163 -21.93 -14.55 13.74
CA GLY A 163 -23.25 -14.72 13.11
C GLY A 163 -24.04 -13.42 13.22
N GLY A 164 -24.38 -13.03 14.46
CA GLY A 164 -25.12 -11.81 14.76
C GLY A 164 -24.43 -10.54 14.24
N PHE A 165 -23.08 -10.51 14.24
CA PHE A 165 -22.34 -9.42 13.60
C PHE A 165 -22.67 -9.28 12.11
N ARG A 166 -22.64 -10.38 11.35
CA ARG A 166 -22.96 -10.36 9.91
C ARG A 166 -24.44 -10.10 9.64
N ASP A 167 -25.32 -10.59 10.51
CA ASP A 167 -26.76 -10.35 10.40
C ASP A 167 -27.08 -8.86 10.63
N ALA A 168 -26.45 -8.24 11.63
CA ALA A 168 -26.55 -6.81 11.88
C ALA A 168 -25.98 -5.98 10.73
N MET A 169 -24.80 -6.34 10.19
CA MET A 169 -24.26 -5.71 8.98
C MET A 169 -25.24 -5.80 7.81
N THR A 170 -25.83 -6.98 7.58
CA THR A 170 -26.80 -7.20 6.48
C THR A 170 -28.01 -6.29 6.62
N LYS A 171 -28.52 -6.08 7.84
CA LYS A 171 -29.62 -5.13 8.09
C LYS A 171 -29.22 -3.69 7.74
N VAL A 172 -28.00 -3.27 8.09
CA VAL A 172 -27.48 -1.93 7.79
C VAL A 172 -27.27 -1.74 6.28
N LEU A 173 -26.71 -2.73 5.59
CA LEU A 173 -26.45 -2.68 4.15
C LEU A 173 -27.74 -2.53 3.31
N LYS A 174 -28.86 -3.08 3.79
CA LYS A 174 -30.20 -2.93 3.19
C LYS A 174 -30.89 -1.60 3.51
N SER A 175 -30.33 -0.82 4.43
CA SER A 175 -30.89 0.48 4.80
C SER A 175 -30.53 1.57 3.80
N LYS A 176 -31.27 2.69 3.83
CA LYS A 176 -30.99 3.88 3.00
C LYS A 176 -29.67 4.60 3.35
N LEU A 177 -28.94 4.15 4.38
CA LEU A 177 -27.67 4.76 4.79
C LEU A 177 -26.50 4.30 3.93
N CYS A 178 -26.61 3.12 3.32
CA CYS A 178 -25.58 2.54 2.47
C CYS A 178 -25.90 2.79 0.99
N LYS A 179 -24.85 2.97 0.18
CA LYS A 179 -24.95 3.24 -1.25
C LYS A 179 -24.66 1.98 -2.06
N SER A 180 -25.34 1.84 -3.19
CA SER A 180 -25.01 0.88 -4.25
C SER A 180 -23.77 1.33 -5.01
N GLU A 181 -23.06 0.42 -5.68
CA GLU A 181 -22.06 0.77 -6.68
C GLU A 181 -22.59 1.75 -7.73
N SER A 182 -23.84 1.57 -8.17
CA SER A 182 -24.48 2.44 -9.17
C SER A 182 -24.76 3.86 -8.67
N ASP A 183 -24.68 4.12 -7.36
CA ASP A 183 -24.92 5.45 -6.79
C ASP A 183 -23.68 6.34 -6.82
N TYR A 184 -22.50 5.79 -7.13
CA TYR A 184 -21.25 6.56 -7.20
C TYR A 184 -21.04 7.11 -8.61
N LYS A 185 -20.86 8.43 -8.72
CA LYS A 185 -20.63 9.15 -9.96
C LYS A 185 -19.41 10.06 -9.86
N VAL A 186 -18.79 10.31 -11.01
CA VAL A 186 -17.74 11.34 -11.11
C VAL A 186 -18.33 12.68 -10.70
N GLY A 187 -17.62 13.40 -9.83
CA GLY A 187 -18.09 14.64 -9.24
C GLY A 187 -18.60 14.52 -7.81
N ASP A 188 -19.04 13.32 -7.40
CA ASP A 188 -19.57 13.10 -6.06
C ASP A 188 -18.52 13.34 -4.98
N THR A 189 -18.98 13.86 -3.84
CA THR A 189 -18.17 13.92 -2.62
C THR A 189 -18.56 12.78 -1.69
N VAL A 190 -17.60 11.89 -1.41
CA VAL A 190 -17.75 10.80 -0.45
C VAL A 190 -17.28 11.29 0.92
N ARG A 191 -18.15 11.19 1.92
CA ARG A 191 -17.83 11.52 3.31
C ARG A 191 -17.57 10.26 4.11
N VAL A 192 -16.42 10.20 4.77
CA VAL A 192 -15.94 8.98 5.46
C VAL A 192 -16.41 8.93 6.90
N VAL A 193 -17.36 8.04 7.18
CA VAL A 193 -17.83 7.75 8.53
C VAL A 193 -17.50 6.30 8.89
N ASP A 194 -16.29 6.12 9.42
CA ASP A 194 -15.80 4.86 9.97
C ASP A 194 -15.33 5.06 11.44
N ARG A 195 -14.83 4.00 12.08
CA ARG A 195 -14.42 4.07 13.50
C ARG A 195 -13.09 4.81 13.71
N MET A 196 -12.30 5.07 12.67
CA MET A 196 -11.00 5.75 12.74
C MET A 196 -11.08 7.24 12.42
N GLN A 197 -11.77 7.59 11.34
CA GLN A 197 -11.85 8.94 10.78
C GLN A 197 -13.13 9.68 11.18
N ARG A 198 -14.20 8.97 11.61
CA ARG A 198 -15.36 9.55 12.31
C ARG A 198 -15.97 10.81 11.67
N GLY A 199 -16.03 10.89 10.33
CA GLY A 199 -16.63 12.02 9.61
C GLY A 199 -15.70 13.20 9.34
N THR A 200 -14.43 13.14 9.74
CA THR A 200 -13.42 14.24 9.59
C THR A 200 -12.79 14.31 8.21
N TYR A 201 -13.01 13.31 7.35
CA TYR A 201 -12.42 13.24 6.02
C TYR A 201 -13.50 13.05 4.95
N SER A 202 -13.31 13.73 3.83
CA SER A 202 -14.10 13.56 2.62
C SER A 202 -13.20 13.71 1.39
N TYR A 203 -13.65 13.17 0.27
CA TYR A 203 -12.93 13.27 -1.00
C TYR A 203 -13.89 13.29 -2.18
N LYS A 204 -13.46 13.90 -3.27
CA LYS A 204 -14.21 13.95 -4.53
C LYS A 204 -13.82 12.77 -5.42
N LEU A 205 -14.79 12.22 -6.12
CA LEU A 205 -14.56 11.23 -7.18
C LEU A 205 -14.22 11.95 -8.48
N SER A 206 -13.11 11.58 -9.07
CA SER A 206 -12.56 12.18 -10.30
C SER A 206 -12.48 11.21 -11.48
N ALA A 207 -12.78 9.94 -11.25
CA ALA A 207 -12.81 8.90 -12.26
C ALA A 207 -13.99 7.94 -12.01
N PRO A 208 -14.50 7.23 -13.03
CA PRO A 208 -15.53 6.22 -12.83
C PRO A 208 -15.01 5.06 -11.98
N ILE A 209 -15.94 4.41 -11.26
CA ILE A 209 -15.62 3.24 -10.44
C ILE A 209 -15.00 2.12 -11.29
N GLY A 210 -13.87 1.58 -10.84
CA GLY A 210 -13.17 0.48 -11.51
C GLY A 210 -12.53 0.83 -12.87
N GLN A 211 -12.47 2.10 -13.24
CA GLN A 211 -11.97 2.55 -14.55
C GLN A 211 -10.85 3.60 -14.39
N ASP A 212 -10.20 3.95 -15.51
CA ASP A 212 -9.13 4.95 -15.62
C ASP A 212 -7.97 4.72 -14.65
N PHE A 213 -7.45 3.50 -14.64
CA PHE A 213 -6.31 3.15 -13.80
C PHE A 213 -5.01 3.69 -14.41
N ALA A 214 -4.08 4.07 -13.54
CA ALA A 214 -2.79 4.57 -13.96
C ALA A 214 -2.09 3.52 -14.83
N PRO A 215 -1.42 3.94 -15.93
CA PRO A 215 -0.75 3.01 -16.83
C PRO A 215 0.20 2.05 -16.10
N GLY A 216 0.03 0.74 -16.32
CA GLY A 216 0.80 -0.32 -15.66
C GLY A 216 0.46 -0.51 -14.18
N PHE A 217 -0.71 -0.08 -13.73
CA PHE A 217 -1.33 -0.50 -12.48
C PHE A 217 -2.51 -1.41 -12.80
N GLU A 218 -2.26 -2.72 -12.72
CA GLU A 218 -3.19 -3.77 -13.16
C GLU A 218 -3.42 -4.77 -12.01
N PRO A 219 -4.07 -4.33 -10.92
CA PRO A 219 -4.43 -5.22 -9.82
C PRO A 219 -5.39 -6.30 -10.34
N LEU A 220 -5.13 -7.56 -9.99
CA LEU A 220 -5.88 -8.70 -10.51
C LEU A 220 -7.29 -8.84 -9.91
N TYR A 221 -7.48 -8.35 -8.70
CA TYR A 221 -8.73 -8.42 -7.96
C TYR A 221 -9.27 -7.02 -7.63
N SER A 222 -10.56 -6.83 -7.81
CA SER A 222 -11.29 -5.70 -7.27
C SER A 222 -11.34 -5.74 -5.73
N PRO A 223 -11.58 -4.61 -5.04
CA PRO A 223 -11.79 -4.60 -3.60
C PRO A 223 -12.91 -5.57 -3.15
N ALA A 224 -14.00 -5.68 -3.91
CA ALA A 224 -15.09 -6.60 -3.64
C ALA A 224 -14.63 -8.06 -3.66
N GLU A 225 -13.89 -8.46 -4.70
CA GLU A 225 -13.31 -9.81 -4.81
C GLU A 225 -12.33 -10.09 -3.68
N MET A 226 -11.48 -9.13 -3.31
CA MET A 226 -10.53 -9.28 -2.20
C MET A 226 -11.26 -9.55 -0.87
N LEU A 227 -12.32 -8.80 -0.57
CA LEU A 227 -13.14 -9.02 0.62
C LEU A 227 -13.82 -10.40 0.58
N ALA A 228 -14.37 -10.80 -0.56
CA ALA A 228 -15.04 -12.08 -0.76
C ALA A 228 -14.10 -13.30 -0.76
N LEU A 229 -12.83 -13.14 -1.15
CA LEU A 229 -11.80 -14.17 -1.01
C LEU A 229 -11.33 -14.32 0.45
N GLY A 230 -11.32 -13.20 1.18
CA GLY A 230 -10.86 -13.13 2.55
C GLY A 230 -9.46 -12.56 2.65
N VAL A 231 -9.40 -11.31 3.08
CA VAL A 231 -8.18 -10.54 3.33
C VAL A 231 -8.20 -9.95 4.74
N PHE A 232 -7.01 -9.68 5.26
CA PHE A 232 -6.78 -8.98 6.53
C PHE A 232 -7.66 -9.46 7.70
N GLU A 233 -7.74 -10.79 7.82
CA GLU A 233 -8.42 -11.50 8.90
C GLU A 233 -9.92 -11.15 9.04
N GLY A 234 -10.55 -10.67 7.97
CA GLY A 234 -11.97 -10.35 7.93
C GLY A 234 -12.41 -9.12 8.73
N LYS A 235 -11.46 -8.37 9.30
CA LYS A 235 -11.75 -7.25 10.22
C LYS A 235 -11.33 -5.88 9.72
N TYR A 236 -10.31 -5.84 8.87
CA TYR A 236 -9.47 -4.65 8.71
C TYR A 236 -10.18 -3.40 8.20
N TYR A 237 -11.18 -3.54 7.34
CA TYR A 237 -11.96 -2.41 6.83
C TYR A 237 -13.44 -2.76 6.71
N ASN A 238 -13.94 -3.55 7.68
CA ASN A 238 -15.34 -3.96 7.71
C ASN A 238 -16.26 -2.95 8.43
N ASP A 239 -15.72 -1.79 8.80
CA ASP A 239 -16.44 -0.64 9.34
C ASP A 239 -16.70 0.47 8.31
N GLY A 240 -16.23 0.31 7.06
CA GLY A 240 -16.43 1.27 5.96
C GLY A 240 -17.81 1.22 5.31
N LEU A 241 -18.86 0.85 6.05
CA LEU A 241 -20.19 0.51 5.51
C LEU A 241 -20.91 1.69 4.82
N PHE A 242 -20.59 2.92 5.22
CA PHE A 242 -21.18 4.12 4.66
C PHE A 242 -20.28 4.83 3.65
N GLU A 243 -19.08 4.29 3.43
CA GLU A 243 -18.10 4.82 2.48
C GLU A 243 -18.02 3.97 1.22
N LEU A 244 -18.02 2.64 1.37
CA LEU A 244 -17.85 1.71 0.26
C LEU A 244 -19.21 1.16 -0.20
N PRO A 245 -19.32 0.73 -1.47
CA PRO A 245 -20.54 0.13 -1.99
C PRO A 245 -21.01 -1.07 -1.15
N ARG A 246 -22.32 -1.19 -0.93
CA ARG A 246 -22.89 -2.27 -0.10
C ARG A 246 -22.57 -3.65 -0.68
N GLU A 247 -22.53 -3.75 -2.01
CA GLU A 247 -22.29 -4.95 -2.80
C GLU A 247 -20.97 -5.64 -2.39
N TRP A 248 -19.95 -4.84 -2.08
CA TRP A 248 -18.62 -5.32 -1.67
C TRP A 248 -18.69 -6.12 -0.36
N PHE A 249 -19.56 -5.70 0.57
CA PHE A 249 -19.74 -6.35 1.85
C PHE A 249 -20.73 -7.52 1.76
N GLU A 250 -21.77 -7.41 0.94
CA GLU A 250 -22.76 -8.48 0.73
C GLU A 250 -22.08 -9.76 0.23
N GLY A 251 -21.22 -9.65 -0.79
CA GLY A 251 -20.44 -10.78 -1.29
C GLY A 251 -19.51 -11.39 -0.22
N ALA A 252 -18.87 -10.55 0.59
CA ALA A 252 -18.00 -11.01 1.67
C ALA A 252 -18.75 -11.67 2.84
N ILE A 253 -19.97 -11.22 3.14
CA ILE A 253 -20.88 -11.83 4.12
C ILE A 253 -21.35 -13.19 3.63
N ALA A 254 -21.77 -13.29 2.36
CA ALA A 254 -22.18 -14.53 1.71
C ALA A 254 -21.04 -15.57 1.70
N ALA A 255 -19.80 -15.11 1.50
CA ALA A 255 -18.59 -15.92 1.59
C ALA A 255 -18.12 -16.21 3.03
N ARG A 256 -18.81 -15.68 4.06
CA ARG A 256 -18.46 -15.78 5.49
C ARG A 256 -17.04 -15.29 5.82
N LYS A 257 -16.60 -14.23 5.14
CA LYS A 257 -15.23 -13.67 5.24
C LYS A 257 -15.08 -12.47 6.15
N LEU A 258 -16.18 -11.91 6.66
CA LEU A 258 -16.14 -10.80 7.61
C LEU A 258 -16.36 -11.29 9.05
N GLY A 259 -15.65 -10.68 10.00
CA GLY A 259 -15.74 -11.01 11.42
C GLY A 259 -15.66 -9.79 12.33
N ARG A 260 -16.30 -9.87 13.50
CA ARG A 260 -16.25 -8.81 14.52
C ARG A 260 -14.84 -8.64 15.07
N THR A 261 -14.13 -9.75 15.22
CA THR A 261 -12.73 -9.82 15.65
C THR A 261 -11.88 -10.36 14.51
N PRO A 262 -10.58 -9.99 14.44
CA PRO A 262 -9.71 -10.53 13.41
C PRO A 262 -9.49 -12.03 13.63
N SER A 263 -9.75 -12.84 12.61
CA SER A 263 -9.41 -14.27 12.59
C SER A 263 -8.73 -14.69 11.29
N VAL A 264 -7.63 -15.46 11.39
CA VAL A 264 -6.96 -16.04 10.23
C VAL A 264 -7.85 -17.00 9.47
N THR A 265 -8.89 -17.57 10.08
CA THR A 265 -9.83 -18.47 9.41
C THR A 265 -10.63 -17.78 8.30
N HIS A 266 -10.72 -16.44 8.33
CA HIS A 266 -11.32 -15.67 7.25
C HIS A 266 -10.38 -15.50 6.05
N ASN A 267 -9.05 -15.55 6.25
CA ASN A 267 -8.10 -15.40 5.15
C ASN A 267 -8.16 -16.58 4.17
N ALA A 268 -8.02 -16.31 2.87
CA ALA A 268 -8.01 -17.34 1.83
C ALA A 268 -6.98 -18.45 2.10
N MET A 269 -5.79 -18.09 2.59
CA MET A 269 -4.71 -19.03 2.89
C MET A 269 -4.66 -19.45 4.36
N LYS A 270 -5.65 -19.05 5.17
CA LYS A 270 -5.69 -19.29 6.62
C LYS A 270 -4.44 -18.84 7.37
N ALA A 271 -3.72 -17.85 6.84
CA ALA A 271 -2.44 -17.37 7.37
C ALA A 271 -2.45 -15.86 7.63
N LYS A 272 -1.77 -15.41 8.69
CA LYS A 272 -1.55 -13.98 8.98
C LYS A 272 -0.34 -13.48 8.18
N SER A 273 -0.54 -12.46 7.34
CA SER A 273 0.51 -11.91 6.46
C SER A 273 0.92 -10.48 6.76
N ARG A 274 0.03 -9.67 7.34
CA ARG A 274 0.29 -8.26 7.61
C ARG A 274 1.03 -8.02 8.93
N GLN A 275 1.75 -6.91 8.98
CA GLN A 275 2.22 -6.32 10.23
C GLN A 275 1.08 -5.57 10.95
N PRO A 276 1.18 -5.39 12.29
CA PRO A 276 0.26 -4.55 13.05
C PRO A 276 0.29 -3.09 12.59
N LEU A 277 -0.82 -2.36 12.73
CA LEU A 277 -0.94 -0.99 12.21
C LEU A 277 0.05 0.00 12.86
N HIS A 278 0.38 -0.18 14.15
CA HIS A 278 1.38 0.69 14.82
C HIS A 278 2.75 0.61 14.15
N VAL A 279 3.18 -0.57 13.69
CA VAL A 279 4.44 -0.74 12.94
C VAL A 279 4.41 0.02 11.62
N TRP A 280 3.25 0.09 10.96
CA TRP A 280 3.10 0.89 9.74
C TRP A 280 3.19 2.39 10.03
N ASN A 281 2.63 2.82 11.16
CA ASN A 281 2.69 4.20 11.61
C ASN A 281 4.13 4.61 11.97
N GLU A 282 4.84 3.80 12.76
CA GLU A 282 6.24 4.04 13.15
C GLU A 282 7.18 4.15 11.95
N ASN A 283 6.94 3.34 10.92
CA ASN A 283 7.70 3.37 9.66
C ASN A 283 7.29 4.50 8.70
N GLY A 284 6.29 5.33 9.05
CA GLY A 284 5.79 6.41 8.19
C GLY A 284 5.17 5.90 6.89
N TRP A 285 4.60 4.69 6.90
CA TRP A 285 4.03 4.07 5.70
C TRP A 285 2.56 4.39 5.49
N LEU A 286 1.89 4.97 6.48
CA LEU A 286 0.50 5.41 6.42
C LEU A 286 0.41 6.82 5.86
N HIS A 287 -0.64 7.08 5.08
CA HIS A 287 -1.00 8.42 4.66
C HIS A 287 -2.06 8.97 5.61
N LYS A 288 -2.04 10.26 5.94
CA LYS A 288 -3.01 10.88 6.86
C LYS A 288 -4.47 10.64 6.43
N ASP A 289 -4.70 10.66 5.12
CA ASP A 289 -6.02 10.47 4.55
C ASP A 289 -6.42 8.99 4.53
N ASP A 290 -5.43 8.08 4.44
CA ASP A 290 -5.61 6.62 4.39
C ASP A 290 -4.94 5.96 5.62
N PRO A 291 -5.51 6.11 6.82
CA PRO A 291 -4.94 5.57 8.06
C PRO A 291 -4.87 4.05 8.11
N ARG A 292 -5.56 3.36 7.20
CA ARG A 292 -5.47 1.89 6.97
C ARG A 292 -4.58 1.54 5.77
N GLY A 293 -3.78 2.48 5.27
CA GLY A 293 -2.73 2.22 4.27
C GLY A 293 -3.26 1.66 2.95
N TRP A 294 -2.48 0.73 2.36
CA TRP A 294 -2.65 0.22 1.00
C TRP A 294 -4.10 -0.14 0.64
N PHE A 295 -4.76 -0.98 1.44
CA PHE A 295 -6.07 -1.50 1.06
C PHE A 295 -7.15 -0.42 1.08
N GLN A 296 -7.11 0.49 2.05
CA GLN A 296 -8.04 1.63 2.07
C GLN A 296 -7.76 2.59 0.93
N TRP A 297 -6.48 2.89 0.65
CA TRP A 297 -6.12 3.65 -0.54
C TRP A 297 -6.66 2.98 -1.81
N TYR A 298 -6.50 1.66 -1.95
CA TYR A 298 -6.94 0.92 -3.13
C TYR A 298 -8.46 0.93 -3.28
N CYS A 299 -9.22 0.74 -2.20
CA CYS A 299 -10.68 0.89 -2.21
C CYS A 299 -11.11 2.25 -2.76
N ARG A 300 -10.47 3.33 -2.29
CA ARG A 300 -10.81 4.70 -2.69
C ARG A 300 -10.37 5.02 -4.11
N TYR A 301 -9.19 4.53 -4.51
CA TYR A 301 -8.68 4.63 -5.87
C TYR A 301 -9.63 3.91 -6.83
N TYR A 302 -10.06 2.70 -6.49
CA TYR A 302 -11.04 1.93 -7.25
C TYR A 302 -12.40 2.65 -7.33
N LEU A 303 -12.85 3.30 -6.25
CA LEU A 303 -14.07 4.11 -6.26
C LEU A 303 -14.00 5.35 -7.16
N GLY A 304 -12.80 5.79 -7.55
CA GLY A 304 -12.62 6.95 -8.42
C GLY A 304 -11.87 8.14 -7.80
N ARG A 305 -11.42 8.04 -6.54
CA ARG A 305 -10.54 9.05 -5.94
C ARG A 305 -9.20 9.07 -6.65
N ARG A 306 -8.67 10.24 -6.96
CA ARG A 306 -7.29 10.41 -7.46
C ARG A 306 -6.53 11.36 -6.55
N CYS A 307 -5.34 10.96 -6.15
CA CYS A 307 -4.40 11.75 -5.34
C CYS A 307 -2.99 11.54 -5.93
N PRO A 308 -2.58 12.30 -6.95
CA PRO A 308 -1.45 11.94 -7.81
C PRO A 308 -0.16 11.55 -7.07
N LYS A 309 0.21 12.29 -6.01
CA LYS A 309 1.40 12.00 -5.20
C LYS A 309 1.29 10.68 -4.41
N GLU A 310 0.14 10.43 -3.80
CA GLU A 310 -0.09 9.21 -3.04
C GLU A 310 -0.32 8.01 -3.96
N ASP A 311 -1.00 8.21 -5.09
CA ASP A 311 -1.24 7.18 -6.09
C ASP A 311 0.08 6.66 -6.66
N ALA A 312 0.97 7.56 -7.08
CA ALA A 312 2.31 7.19 -7.53
C ALA A 312 3.08 6.39 -6.47
N ARG A 313 2.98 6.78 -5.20
CA ARG A 313 3.63 6.08 -4.08
C ARG A 313 3.08 4.66 -3.91
N GLN A 314 1.76 4.51 -3.87
CA GLN A 314 1.11 3.22 -3.62
C GLN A 314 1.27 2.27 -4.79
N ILE A 315 1.13 2.75 -6.03
CA ILE A 315 1.41 1.99 -7.25
C ILE A 315 2.88 1.55 -7.28
N GLY A 316 3.83 2.42 -6.89
CA GLY A 316 5.24 2.05 -6.79
C GLY A 316 5.50 0.92 -5.78
N ARG A 317 4.82 0.94 -4.62
CA ARG A 317 4.88 -0.14 -3.62
C ARG A 317 4.28 -1.44 -4.17
N TRP A 318 3.13 -1.35 -4.84
CA TRP A 318 2.46 -2.47 -5.48
C TRP A 318 3.37 -3.14 -6.51
N ARG A 319 3.96 -2.37 -7.44
CA ARG A 319 4.92 -2.87 -8.45
C ARG A 319 6.14 -3.51 -7.83
N SER A 320 6.64 -2.94 -6.74
CA SER A 320 7.77 -3.50 -6.01
C SER A 320 7.41 -4.81 -5.31
N PHE A 321 6.17 -5.00 -4.86
CA PHE A 321 5.77 -6.13 -4.05
C PHE A 321 5.57 -7.42 -4.87
N GLY A 322 4.77 -7.37 -5.94
CA GLY A 322 4.28 -8.57 -6.64
C GLY A 322 5.34 -9.44 -7.31
N PRO A 323 6.17 -8.92 -8.23
CA PRO A 323 7.16 -9.71 -8.96
C PRO A 323 8.12 -10.46 -8.03
N ARG A 324 8.57 -9.81 -6.95
CA ARG A 324 9.47 -10.42 -5.95
C ARG A 324 8.83 -11.62 -5.26
N HIS A 325 7.60 -11.44 -4.76
CA HIS A 325 6.95 -12.47 -3.97
C HIS A 325 6.36 -13.59 -4.84
N SER A 326 5.90 -13.28 -6.05
CA SER A 326 5.46 -14.30 -7.01
C SER A 326 6.65 -15.12 -7.54
N GLY A 327 7.77 -14.49 -7.86
CA GLY A 327 9.01 -15.17 -8.26
C GLY A 327 9.53 -16.13 -7.19
N GLN A 328 9.51 -15.70 -5.92
CA GLN A 328 9.87 -16.58 -4.79
C GLN A 328 8.94 -17.79 -4.66
N ILE A 329 7.63 -17.66 -4.93
CA ILE A 329 6.74 -18.83 -4.94
C ILE A 329 7.11 -19.76 -6.10
N ARG A 330 7.24 -19.25 -7.32
CA ARG A 330 7.58 -20.06 -8.50
C ARG A 330 8.90 -20.82 -8.33
N ALA A 331 9.89 -20.19 -7.69
CA ALA A 331 11.21 -20.80 -7.47
C ALA A 331 11.22 -21.85 -6.34
N ASN A 332 10.27 -21.80 -5.39
CA ASN A 332 10.33 -22.60 -4.16
C ASN A 332 9.13 -23.52 -3.95
N CYS A 333 8.08 -23.43 -4.76
CA CYS A 333 6.86 -24.20 -4.62
C CYS A 333 6.58 -24.98 -5.90
N LYS A 334 6.02 -26.19 -5.76
CA LYS A 334 5.52 -26.96 -6.90
C LYS A 334 4.35 -26.21 -7.56
N PRO A 335 4.27 -26.14 -8.91
CA PRO A 335 3.14 -25.52 -9.59
C PRO A 335 1.80 -26.03 -9.08
N GLY A 336 0.90 -25.11 -8.70
CA GLY A 336 -0.43 -25.45 -8.19
C GLY A 336 -0.50 -25.96 -6.74
N ASP A 337 0.62 -26.10 -6.03
CA ASP A 337 0.64 -26.38 -4.59
C ASP A 337 0.36 -25.11 -3.78
N CYS A 338 -0.91 -24.94 -3.45
CA CYS A 338 -1.39 -23.81 -2.67
C CYS A 338 -1.08 -23.91 -1.16
N THR A 339 -0.55 -25.04 -0.68
CA THR A 339 -0.17 -25.19 0.74
C THR A 339 1.23 -24.66 1.02
N CYS A 340 2.09 -24.60 0.00
CA CYS A 340 3.42 -24.01 0.08
C CYS A 340 3.36 -22.48 0.28
N ARG A 341 4.14 -21.97 1.25
CA ARG A 341 4.29 -20.53 1.57
C ARG A 341 2.96 -19.76 1.73
N PRO A 342 2.04 -20.22 2.58
CA PRO A 342 0.67 -19.69 2.66
C PRO A 342 0.63 -18.22 3.10
N ARG A 343 1.55 -17.80 3.97
CA ARG A 343 1.70 -16.39 4.39
C ARG A 343 2.04 -15.47 3.22
N GLN A 344 2.92 -15.91 2.34
CA GLN A 344 3.36 -15.13 1.18
C GLN A 344 2.26 -15.04 0.12
N ARG A 345 1.55 -16.15 -0.13
CA ARG A 345 0.34 -16.20 -0.96
C ARG A 345 -0.73 -15.25 -0.42
N GLN A 346 -1.00 -15.26 0.88
CA GLN A 346 -1.96 -14.32 1.48
C GLN A 346 -1.53 -12.86 1.29
N GLY A 347 -0.22 -12.59 1.36
CA GLY A 347 0.34 -11.28 1.04
C GLY A 347 0.09 -10.88 -0.42
N LEU A 348 0.33 -11.76 -1.39
CA LEU A 348 0.03 -11.50 -2.80
C LEU A 348 -1.45 -11.15 -3.00
N LEU A 349 -2.37 -11.94 -2.42
CA LEU A 349 -3.81 -11.63 -2.47
C LEU A 349 -4.13 -10.25 -1.88
N GLN A 350 -3.54 -9.90 -0.74
CA GLN A 350 -3.73 -8.60 -0.08
C GLN A 350 -3.15 -7.41 -0.86
N TRP A 351 -2.22 -7.67 -1.77
CA TRP A 351 -1.69 -6.71 -2.73
C TRP A 351 -2.32 -6.85 -4.12
N SER A 352 -3.43 -7.59 -4.25
CA SER A 352 -4.13 -7.80 -5.51
C SER A 352 -3.28 -8.42 -6.63
N TYR A 353 -2.42 -9.38 -6.27
CA TYR A 353 -1.68 -10.24 -7.20
C TYR A 353 -2.21 -11.66 -7.15
N GLU A 354 -1.97 -12.42 -8.23
CA GLU A 354 -2.24 -13.86 -8.25
C GLU A 354 -1.54 -14.55 -7.08
N TYR A 355 -2.33 -15.26 -6.27
CA TYR A 355 -1.86 -15.89 -5.03
C TYR A 355 -1.82 -17.41 -5.11
N ASP A 356 -2.47 -18.02 -6.10
CA ASP A 356 -2.57 -19.46 -6.31
C ASP A 356 -1.68 -19.98 -7.45
N LEU A 357 -0.58 -19.25 -7.70
CA LEU A 357 0.57 -19.60 -8.54
C LEU A 357 1.05 -21.04 -8.37
#